data_AF-A0A957IKA0-F1
#
_entry.id   AF-A0A957IKA0-F1
#
_cell.length_a   1.000
_cell.length_b   1.000
_cell.length_c   1.000
_cell.angle_alpha   90.00
_cell.angle_beta   90.00
_cell.angle_gamma   90.00
#
_symmetry.space_group_name_H-M   'P 1'
#
loop_
_entity.id
_entity.type
_entity.pdbx_description
1 polymer ?
#
loop_
_entity_poly.entity_id
_entity_poly.type
_entity_poly.pdbx_seq_one_letter_code
_entity_poly.pdbx_strand_id
1 'polypeptide(L)'
;MLSKAKQSIYRRVRRLPFLQKRELQRRFQIEEDLLNGRIHTTVAQPSILHFSINKAATQYTRRILLRCGRENGLLPVQMSAYAWSFDFPYLFKLSAEEVKPYLHIFQPQGYLYTVFGGMVEGIPNLDQYRTVIMVRDPRDVLVSGFYSYTHSHIAPASEEKLAEFEEWRSYVQNMTLDEYAVEISQDLRERLQKYLAVTAVYPQIC
;
A
#
# COMPACT_ATOMS: atom_id res chain seq x y z
N MET A 1 -2.88 -13.04 -31.10
CA MET A 1 -1.96 -11.89 -30.90
C MET A 1 -2.49 -10.68 -31.67
N LEU A 2 -2.64 -9.52 -31.04
CA LEU A 2 -3.05 -8.29 -31.74
C LEU A 2 -1.88 -7.75 -32.57
N SER A 3 -2.16 -7.26 -33.79
CA SER A 3 -1.13 -6.64 -34.65
C SER A 3 -0.52 -5.41 -33.97
N LYS A 4 0.74 -5.07 -34.31
CA LYS A 4 1.44 -3.90 -33.74
C LYS A 4 0.64 -2.60 -33.88
N ALA A 5 -0.10 -2.44 -34.97
CA ALA A 5 -1.02 -1.31 -35.20
C ALA A 5 -2.23 -1.33 -34.25
N LYS A 6 -2.87 -2.49 -34.04
CA LYS A 6 -3.95 -2.64 -33.05
C LYS A 6 -3.45 -2.42 -31.62
N GLN A 7 -2.22 -2.84 -31.29
CA GLN A 7 -1.62 -2.57 -29.98
C GLN A 7 -1.32 -1.07 -29.76
N SER A 8 -0.86 -0.36 -30.79
CA SER A 8 -0.61 1.09 -30.75
C SER A 8 -1.91 1.89 -30.57
N ILE A 9 -2.95 1.56 -31.34
CA ILE A 9 -4.27 2.17 -31.22
C ILE A 9 -4.87 1.85 -29.85
N TYR A 10 -4.81 0.60 -29.40
CA TYR A 10 -5.29 0.20 -28.07
C TYR A 10 -4.56 0.95 -26.94
N ARG A 11 -3.24 1.17 -27.06
CA ARG A 11 -2.46 2.00 -26.12
C ARG A 11 -2.86 3.47 -26.15
N ARG A 12 -3.19 4.04 -27.31
CA ARG A 12 -3.68 5.43 -27.42
C ARG A 12 -5.11 5.58 -26.89
N VAL A 13 -6.00 4.64 -27.16
CA VAL A 13 -7.38 4.65 -26.65
C VAL A 13 -7.41 4.49 -25.14
N ARG A 14 -6.58 3.61 -24.55
CA ARG A 14 -6.39 3.53 -23.08
C ARG A 14 -5.77 4.76 -22.43
N ARG A 15 -5.29 5.73 -23.21
CA ARG A 15 -4.82 7.03 -22.70
C ARG A 15 -5.93 8.09 -22.64
N LEU A 16 -7.14 7.78 -23.08
CA LEU A 16 -8.27 8.68 -22.91
C LEU A 16 -8.65 8.75 -21.42
N PRO A 17 -8.70 9.94 -20.80
CA PRO A 17 -8.89 10.10 -19.35
C PRO A 17 -10.12 9.37 -18.81
N PHE A 18 -11.23 9.38 -19.56
CA PHE A 18 -12.48 8.72 -19.15
C PHE A 18 -12.37 7.18 -19.08
N LEU A 19 -11.60 6.56 -19.98
CA LEU A 19 -11.39 5.12 -19.96
C LEU A 19 -10.47 4.71 -18.81
N GLN A 20 -9.45 5.53 -18.52
CA GLN A 20 -8.57 5.30 -17.37
C GLN A 20 -9.33 5.40 -16.06
N LYS A 21 -10.17 6.43 -15.90
CA LYS A 21 -11.02 6.59 -14.71
C LYS A 21 -11.94 5.39 -14.52
N ARG A 22 -12.62 4.94 -15.58
CA ARG A 22 -13.52 3.77 -15.53
C ARG A 22 -12.76 2.47 -15.24
N GLU A 23 -11.56 2.31 -15.77
CA GLU A 23 -10.72 1.16 -15.50
C GLU A 23 -10.24 1.15 -14.04
N LEU A 24 -9.83 2.30 -13.51
CA LEU A 24 -9.44 2.45 -12.10
C LEU A 24 -10.62 2.17 -11.16
N GLN A 25 -11.80 2.73 -11.43
CA GLN A 25 -13.02 2.44 -10.65
C GLN A 25 -13.32 0.94 -10.62
N ARG A 26 -13.31 0.27 -11.77
CA ARG A 26 -13.51 -1.19 -11.84
C ARG A 26 -12.44 -1.96 -11.08
N ARG A 27 -11.19 -1.51 -11.13
CA ARG A 27 -10.06 -2.15 -10.44
C ARG A 27 -10.20 -2.06 -8.92
N PHE A 28 -10.79 -0.99 -8.42
CA PHE A 28 -10.89 -0.69 -6.99
C PHE A 28 -12.33 -0.76 -6.45
N GLN A 29 -13.19 -1.56 -7.09
CA GLN A 29 -14.59 -1.70 -6.68
C GLN A 29 -14.72 -2.19 -5.24
N ILE A 30 -13.88 -3.14 -4.82
CA ILE A 30 -13.90 -3.69 -3.45
C ILE A 30 -13.56 -2.62 -2.42
N GLU A 31 -12.58 -1.76 -2.71
CA GLU A 31 -12.20 -0.66 -1.84
C GLU A 31 -13.32 0.37 -1.73
N GLU A 32 -13.94 0.76 -2.85
CA GLU A 32 -15.11 1.65 -2.84
C GLU A 32 -16.29 1.05 -2.07
N ASP A 33 -16.53 -0.25 -2.23
CA ASP A 33 -17.59 -0.95 -1.53
C ASP A 33 -17.36 -0.96 -0.01
N LEU A 34 -16.15 -1.30 0.44
CA LEU A 34 -15.79 -1.27 1.86
C LEU A 34 -15.90 0.13 2.45
N LEU A 35 -15.46 1.17 1.72
CA LEU A 35 -15.61 2.56 2.16
C LEU A 35 -17.08 2.93 2.38
N ASN A 36 -17.98 2.39 1.56
CA ASN A 36 -19.43 2.57 1.67
C ASN A 36 -20.11 1.57 2.62
N GLY A 37 -19.35 0.77 3.37
CA GLY A 37 -19.90 -0.21 4.32
C GLY A 37 -20.54 -1.44 3.69
N ARG A 38 -20.27 -1.74 2.41
CA ARG A 38 -20.77 -2.94 1.72
C ARG A 38 -19.84 -4.12 1.97
N ILE A 39 -20.41 -5.28 2.33
CA ILE A 39 -19.70 -6.53 2.59
C ILE A 39 -19.86 -7.48 1.40
N HIS A 40 -18.76 -8.12 0.99
CA HIS A 40 -18.68 -8.89 -0.27
C HIS A 40 -18.29 -10.36 -0.11
N THR A 41 -17.96 -10.79 1.10
CA THR A 41 -17.44 -12.13 1.35
C THR A 41 -18.31 -12.89 2.32
N THR A 42 -18.47 -14.19 2.05
CA THR A 42 -19.05 -15.18 2.96
C THR A 42 -17.97 -16.12 3.51
N VAL A 43 -16.70 -15.85 3.20
CA VAL A 43 -15.56 -16.68 3.60
C VAL A 43 -15.29 -16.46 5.08
N ALA A 44 -15.43 -17.53 5.87
CA ALA A 44 -15.24 -17.50 7.32
C ALA A 44 -13.76 -17.50 7.77
N GLN A 45 -12.81 -17.63 6.83
CA GLN A 45 -11.38 -17.60 7.17
C GLN A 45 -10.99 -16.23 7.74
N PRO A 46 -10.12 -16.17 8.76
CA PRO A 46 -9.61 -14.91 9.27
C PRO A 46 -8.97 -14.06 8.17
N SER A 47 -9.26 -12.77 8.18
CA SER A 47 -8.66 -11.81 7.27
C SER A 47 -7.16 -11.68 7.52
N ILE A 48 -6.41 -11.36 6.46
CA ILE A 48 -4.97 -11.14 6.54
C ILE A 48 -4.67 -9.64 6.43
N LEU A 49 -3.89 -9.11 7.36
CA LEU A 49 -3.34 -7.76 7.31
C LEU A 49 -1.86 -7.82 6.96
N HIS A 50 -1.47 -7.23 5.83
CA HIS A 50 -0.07 -7.16 5.40
C HIS A 50 0.46 -5.73 5.52
N PHE A 51 1.38 -5.55 6.46
CA PHE A 51 2.14 -4.32 6.68
C PHE A 51 3.57 -4.50 6.19
N SER A 52 4.14 -3.50 5.54
CA SER A 52 5.51 -3.58 5.05
C SER A 52 6.17 -2.21 5.06
N ILE A 53 7.43 -2.17 5.48
CA ILE A 53 8.28 -1.01 5.19
C ILE A 53 8.48 -0.96 3.68
N ASN A 54 8.29 0.22 3.09
CA ASN A 54 8.63 0.42 1.69
C ASN A 54 10.08 -0.05 1.43
N LYS A 55 10.28 -0.82 0.35
CA LYS A 55 11.58 -1.43 -0.04
C LYS A 55 12.02 -2.66 0.79
N ALA A 56 11.13 -3.22 1.62
CA ALA A 56 11.33 -4.52 2.28
C ALA A 56 10.76 -5.70 1.46
N ALA A 57 11.09 -5.79 0.16
CA ALA A 57 10.55 -6.78 -0.78
C ALA A 57 9.00 -6.76 -0.92
N THR A 58 8.38 -5.63 -0.59
CA THR A 58 6.94 -5.41 -0.53
C THR A 58 6.17 -5.93 -1.76
N GLN A 59 6.67 -5.67 -2.96
CA GLN A 59 6.00 -6.10 -4.20
C GLN A 59 6.09 -7.61 -4.45
N TYR A 60 7.17 -8.25 -3.99
CA TYR A 60 7.35 -9.69 -4.11
C TYR A 60 6.37 -10.41 -3.16
N THR A 61 6.38 -10.06 -1.87
CA THR A 61 5.47 -10.63 -0.87
C THR A 61 4.02 -10.37 -1.22
N ARG A 62 3.68 -9.14 -1.66
CA ARG A 62 2.32 -8.81 -2.13
C ARG A 62 1.86 -9.75 -3.25
N ARG A 63 2.70 -10.08 -4.22
CA ARG A 63 2.32 -10.98 -5.33
C ARG A 63 2.06 -12.40 -4.84
N ILE A 64 2.88 -12.89 -3.92
CA ILE A 64 2.68 -14.22 -3.29
C ILE A 64 1.37 -14.23 -2.53
N LEU A 65 1.15 -13.28 -1.62
CA LEU A 65 -0.06 -13.20 -0.82
C LEU A 65 -1.31 -13.06 -1.69
N LEU A 66 -1.28 -12.21 -2.72
CA LEU A 66 -2.42 -12.06 -3.65
C LEU A 66 -2.75 -13.37 -4.37
N ARG A 67 -1.74 -14.15 -4.74
CA ARG A 67 -1.96 -15.46 -5.37
C ARG A 67 -2.56 -16.45 -4.36
N CYS A 68 -1.90 -16.64 -3.23
CA CYS A 68 -2.34 -17.59 -2.21
C CYS A 68 -3.72 -17.21 -1.64
N GLY A 69 -3.97 -15.93 -1.37
CA GLY A 69 -5.26 -15.45 -0.87
C GLY A 69 -6.40 -15.75 -1.84
N ARG A 70 -6.21 -15.51 -3.14
CA ARG A 70 -7.21 -15.86 -4.17
C ARG A 70 -7.45 -17.36 -4.26
N GLU A 71 -6.39 -18.16 -4.21
CA GLU A 71 -6.49 -19.63 -4.20
C GLU A 71 -7.24 -20.15 -2.95
N ASN A 72 -7.27 -19.36 -1.85
CA ASN A 72 -8.00 -19.66 -0.62
C ASN A 72 -9.33 -18.90 -0.46
N GLY A 73 -9.77 -18.17 -1.50
CA GLY A 73 -11.05 -17.46 -1.49
C GLY A 73 -11.07 -16.09 -0.79
N LEU A 74 -9.93 -15.60 -0.28
CA LEU A 74 -9.86 -14.27 0.31
C LEU A 74 -9.99 -13.18 -0.76
N LEU A 75 -10.78 -12.15 -0.47
CA LEU A 75 -10.94 -10.99 -1.34
C LEU A 75 -9.79 -10.00 -1.14
N PRO A 76 -9.00 -9.69 -2.18
CA PRO A 76 -7.89 -8.76 -2.05
C PRO A 76 -8.37 -7.31 -1.91
N VAL A 77 -7.81 -6.58 -0.94
CA VAL A 77 -8.06 -5.18 -0.66
C VAL A 77 -6.72 -4.42 -0.71
N GLN A 78 -6.67 -3.32 -1.44
CA GLN A 78 -5.46 -2.59 -1.79
C GLN A 78 -5.60 -1.10 -1.49
N MET A 79 -6.01 -0.75 -0.28
CA MET A 79 -6.27 0.64 0.15
C MET A 79 -5.10 1.60 -0.11
N SER A 80 -3.84 1.18 0.05
CA SER A 80 -2.70 2.06 -0.30
C SER A 80 -2.53 2.28 -1.80
N ALA A 81 -2.91 1.32 -2.65
CA ALA A 81 -2.93 1.54 -4.10
C ALA A 81 -4.13 2.38 -4.54
N TYR A 82 -5.25 2.29 -3.81
CA TYR A 82 -6.38 3.20 -3.96
C TYR A 82 -5.96 4.64 -3.60
N ALA A 83 -5.36 4.83 -2.43
CA ALA A 83 -4.77 6.11 -2.01
C ALA A 83 -3.74 6.66 -3.01
N TRP A 84 -2.99 5.80 -3.70
CA TRP A 84 -2.05 6.23 -4.73
C TRP A 84 -2.73 6.78 -6.00
N SER A 85 -3.95 6.33 -6.28
CA SER A 85 -4.66 6.60 -7.53
C SER A 85 -5.77 7.63 -7.38
N PHE A 86 -6.24 7.89 -6.16
CA PHE A 86 -7.36 8.77 -5.85
C PHE A 86 -6.98 9.77 -4.75
N ASP A 87 -7.83 10.77 -4.57
CA ASP A 87 -7.79 11.66 -3.40
C ASP A 87 -8.36 10.92 -2.17
N PHE A 88 -7.53 10.05 -1.62
CA PHE A 88 -7.79 9.29 -0.41
C PHE A 88 -6.50 9.24 0.42
N PRO A 89 -6.56 9.38 1.75
CA PRO A 89 -5.38 9.39 2.59
C PRO A 89 -4.71 8.01 2.66
N TYR A 90 -3.41 8.00 2.87
CA TYR A 90 -2.73 6.77 3.26
C TYR A 90 -3.05 6.47 4.72
N LEU A 91 -3.86 5.45 4.98
CA LEU A 91 -4.31 5.12 6.34
C LEU A 91 -3.18 4.91 7.35
N PHE A 92 -2.02 4.43 6.92
CA PHE A 92 -0.85 4.24 7.79
C PHE A 92 -0.13 5.55 8.16
N LYS A 93 -0.48 6.68 7.53
CA LYS A 93 0.02 8.01 7.87
C LYS A 93 -0.92 8.77 8.82
N LEU A 94 -2.14 8.28 9.01
CA LEU A 94 -3.12 8.90 9.89
C LEU A 94 -2.81 8.54 11.35
N SER A 95 -3.08 9.48 12.26
CA SER A 95 -3.13 9.20 13.69
C SER A 95 -4.29 8.28 14.06
N ALA A 96 -4.24 7.71 15.26
CA ALA A 96 -5.34 6.91 15.81
C ALA A 96 -6.71 7.62 15.84
N GLU A 97 -6.75 8.95 15.93
CA GLU A 97 -8.01 9.72 15.89
C GLU A 97 -8.50 9.93 14.45
N GLU A 98 -7.60 10.30 13.54
CA GLU A 98 -7.93 10.56 12.13
C GLU A 98 -8.35 9.30 11.37
N VAL A 99 -7.87 8.13 11.80
CA VAL A 99 -8.21 6.85 11.17
C VAL A 99 -9.58 6.31 11.58
N LYS A 100 -10.16 6.77 12.70
CA LYS A 100 -11.44 6.28 13.25
C LYS A 100 -12.57 6.21 12.21
N PRO A 101 -12.80 7.21 11.35
CA PRO A 101 -13.85 7.18 10.35
C PRO A 101 -13.69 6.09 9.28
N TYR A 102 -12.52 5.46 9.20
CA TYR A 102 -12.19 4.42 8.22
C TYR A 102 -12.11 3.03 8.84
N LEU A 103 -12.22 2.87 10.17
CA LEU A 103 -12.00 1.58 10.82
C LEU A 103 -13.01 0.51 10.41
N HIS A 104 -14.20 0.90 9.92
CA HIS A 104 -15.22 -0.02 9.40
C HIS A 104 -14.78 -0.79 8.16
N ILE A 105 -13.73 -0.36 7.45
CA ILE A 105 -13.21 -1.09 6.28
C ILE A 105 -12.52 -2.39 6.69
N PHE A 106 -12.05 -2.50 7.95
CA PHE A 106 -11.31 -3.65 8.46
C PHE A 106 -12.28 -4.71 8.96
N GLN A 107 -12.52 -5.70 8.10
CA GLN A 107 -13.40 -6.83 8.36
C GLN A 107 -12.55 -8.02 8.82
N PRO A 108 -12.86 -8.68 9.95
CA PRO A 108 -12.00 -9.70 10.54
C PRO A 108 -11.97 -11.03 9.76
N GLN A 109 -12.84 -11.21 8.76
CA GLN A 109 -12.92 -12.44 7.98
C GLN A 109 -13.04 -12.19 6.48
N GLY A 110 -12.43 -13.07 5.69
CA GLY A 110 -12.66 -13.19 4.25
C GLY A 110 -11.93 -12.18 3.35
N TYR A 111 -11.03 -11.36 3.90
CA TYR A 111 -10.28 -10.36 3.15
C TYR A 111 -8.76 -10.51 3.28
N LEU A 112 -8.04 -10.10 2.25
CA LEU A 112 -6.58 -9.95 2.25
C LEU A 112 -6.24 -8.47 2.02
N TYR A 113 -5.92 -7.75 3.08
CA TYR A 113 -5.49 -6.37 3.02
C TYR A 113 -3.99 -6.32 2.70
N THR A 114 -3.64 -5.94 1.47
CA THR A 114 -2.25 -5.84 1.03
C THR A 114 -2.04 -4.65 0.09
N VAL A 115 -1.08 -3.76 0.32
CA VAL A 115 -0.11 -3.68 1.43
C VAL A 115 -0.14 -2.27 1.98
N PHE A 116 -0.05 -2.14 3.30
CA PHE A 116 0.12 -0.85 3.96
C PHE A 116 1.62 -0.55 4.14
N GLY A 117 2.05 0.67 3.82
CA GLY A 117 3.44 1.11 3.89
C GLY A 117 3.99 1.39 5.31
N GLY A 118 3.19 1.07 6.33
CA GLY A 118 3.41 1.32 7.75
C GLY A 118 2.27 0.69 8.56
N MET A 119 2.40 0.67 9.89
CA MET A 119 1.29 0.23 10.77
C MET A 119 0.11 1.19 10.63
N VAL A 120 -1.11 0.65 10.50
CA VAL A 120 -2.33 1.45 10.63
C VAL A 120 -2.75 1.40 12.10
N GLU A 121 -2.85 2.56 12.73
CA GLU A 121 -3.22 2.65 14.14
C GLU A 121 -4.72 2.40 14.35
N GLY A 122 -5.10 2.02 15.57
CA GLY A 122 -6.51 1.93 15.96
C GLY A 122 -7.33 0.78 15.35
N ILE A 123 -6.73 -0.14 14.57
CA ILE A 123 -7.46 -1.33 14.10
C ILE A 123 -8.00 -2.10 15.32
N PRO A 124 -9.32 -2.29 15.44
CA PRO A 124 -9.90 -3.00 16.57
C PRO A 124 -9.60 -4.49 16.52
N ASN A 125 -9.39 -5.11 17.69
CA ASN A 125 -9.23 -6.56 17.84
C ASN A 125 -8.23 -7.17 16.86
N LEU A 126 -7.01 -6.62 16.80
CA LEU A 126 -5.98 -7.02 15.84
C LEU A 126 -5.64 -8.53 15.92
N ASP A 127 -5.87 -9.15 17.08
CA ASP A 127 -5.73 -10.58 17.35
C ASP A 127 -6.71 -11.47 16.55
N GLN A 128 -7.80 -10.91 16.01
CA GLN A 128 -8.74 -11.63 15.14
C GLN A 128 -8.23 -11.79 13.70
N TYR A 129 -7.16 -11.09 13.33
CA TYR A 129 -6.56 -11.12 12.01
C TYR A 129 -5.30 -11.99 12.00
N ARG A 130 -4.94 -12.51 10.82
CA ARG A 130 -3.58 -12.99 10.56
C ARG A 130 -2.74 -11.80 10.11
N THR A 131 -1.77 -11.41 10.91
CA THR A 131 -0.94 -10.23 10.60
C THR A 131 0.41 -10.68 10.04
N VAL A 132 0.82 -10.06 8.94
CA VAL A 132 2.13 -10.24 8.30
C VAL A 132 2.86 -8.91 8.31
N ILE A 133 3.98 -8.83 9.02
CA ILE A 133 4.85 -7.65 9.06
C ILE A 133 6.12 -7.96 8.29
N MET A 134 6.38 -7.18 7.23
CA MET A 134 7.59 -7.30 6.41
C MET A 134 8.55 -6.16 6.72
N VAL A 135 9.66 -6.50 7.38
CA VAL A 135 10.79 -5.61 7.64
C VAL A 135 12.02 -6.06 6.85
N ARG A 136 13.00 -5.16 6.75
CA ARG A 136 14.31 -5.40 6.16
C ARG A 136 15.34 -4.58 6.95
N ASP A 137 16.61 -4.95 6.87
CA ASP A 137 17.70 -4.15 7.44
C ASP A 137 17.51 -2.67 7.06
N PRO A 138 17.50 -1.75 8.05
CA PRO A 138 17.20 -0.35 7.79
C PRO A 138 18.19 0.30 6.83
N ARG A 139 19.46 -0.13 6.81
CA ARG A 139 20.47 0.39 5.87
C ARG A 139 20.12 0.04 4.44
N ASP A 140 19.71 -1.20 4.21
CA ASP A 140 19.25 -1.68 2.90
C ASP A 140 17.99 -0.94 2.42
N VAL A 141 17.06 -0.65 3.35
CA VAL A 141 15.85 0.12 3.06
C VAL A 141 16.20 1.53 2.59
N LEU A 142 17.11 2.21 3.29
CA LEU A 142 17.55 3.57 2.95
C LEU A 142 18.24 3.60 1.59
N VAL A 143 19.20 2.71 1.35
CA VAL A 143 19.90 2.62 0.05
C VAL A 143 18.91 2.31 -1.09
N SER A 144 18.01 1.35 -0.89
CA SER A 144 16.99 1.02 -1.90
C SER A 144 15.98 2.16 -2.11
N GLY A 145 15.66 2.90 -1.04
CA GLY A 145 14.81 4.09 -1.08
C GLY A 145 15.42 5.16 -1.97
N PHE A 146 16.68 5.53 -1.70
CA PHE A 146 17.44 6.53 -2.43
C PHE A 146 17.42 6.26 -3.95
N TYR A 147 17.94 5.11 -4.39
CA TYR A 147 17.98 4.76 -5.81
C TYR A 147 16.61 4.64 -6.44
N SER A 148 15.60 4.23 -5.65
CA SER A 148 14.25 4.15 -6.17
C SER A 148 13.66 5.52 -6.45
N TYR A 149 13.67 6.45 -5.50
CA TYR A 149 13.08 7.78 -5.69
C TYR A 149 13.76 8.57 -6.81
N THR A 150 15.09 8.44 -6.90
CA THR A 150 15.92 9.14 -7.89
C THR A 150 15.76 8.60 -9.31
N HIS A 151 15.53 7.29 -9.50
CA HIS A 151 15.61 6.67 -10.83
C HIS A 151 14.36 5.88 -11.30
N SER A 152 13.62 5.24 -10.40
CA SER A 152 12.72 4.14 -10.81
C SER A 152 11.34 4.11 -10.14
N HIS A 153 11.09 4.93 -9.12
CA HIS A 153 9.79 4.98 -8.46
C HIS A 153 8.75 5.49 -9.47
N ILE A 154 7.63 4.79 -9.61
CA ILE A 154 6.57 5.19 -10.53
C ILE A 154 5.87 6.42 -9.96
N ALA A 155 5.49 7.38 -10.79
CA ALA A 155 4.76 8.58 -10.36
C ALA A 155 3.27 8.29 -10.10
N PRO A 156 2.60 9.03 -9.20
CA PRO A 156 1.18 8.84 -8.91
C PRO A 156 0.30 9.28 -10.07
N ALA A 157 -0.90 8.71 -10.11
CA ALA A 157 -1.89 9.06 -11.14
C ALA A 157 -2.71 10.30 -10.75
N SER A 158 -2.78 10.63 -9.45
CA SER A 158 -3.40 11.86 -8.95
C SER A 158 -2.51 13.06 -9.27
N GLU A 159 -3.11 14.12 -9.83
CA GLU A 159 -2.40 15.35 -10.20
C GLU A 159 -1.80 16.07 -8.99
N GLU A 160 -2.53 16.15 -7.88
CA GLU A 160 -2.05 16.77 -6.64
C GLU A 160 -0.82 16.03 -6.09
N LYS A 161 -0.90 14.71 -5.99
CA LYS A 161 0.20 13.86 -5.50
C LYS A 161 1.37 13.83 -6.49
N LEU A 162 1.12 14.09 -7.77
CA LEU A 162 2.17 14.12 -8.80
C LEU A 162 3.11 15.29 -8.57
N ALA A 163 2.57 16.48 -8.26
CA ALA A 163 3.37 17.65 -7.96
C ALA A 163 4.29 17.41 -6.74
N GLU A 164 3.73 16.96 -5.61
CA GLU A 164 4.50 16.62 -4.40
C GLU A 164 5.59 15.58 -4.70
N PHE A 165 5.25 14.58 -5.50
CA PHE A 165 6.18 13.51 -5.85
C PHE A 165 7.34 13.99 -6.74
N GLU A 166 7.08 14.87 -7.71
CA GLU A 166 8.11 15.44 -8.57
C GLU A 166 9.03 16.40 -7.81
N GLU A 167 8.46 17.22 -6.92
CA GLU A 167 9.23 18.07 -6.01
C GLU A 167 10.14 17.23 -5.11
N TRP A 168 9.59 16.23 -4.43
CA TRP A 168 10.36 15.32 -3.59
C TRP A 168 11.45 14.58 -4.37
N ARG A 169 11.15 14.10 -5.58
CA ARG A 169 12.15 13.46 -6.43
C ARG A 169 13.30 14.42 -6.76
N SER A 170 12.97 15.63 -7.20
CA SER A 170 13.96 16.64 -7.55
C SER A 170 14.85 16.96 -6.35
N TYR A 171 14.24 17.11 -5.17
CA TYR A 171 14.96 17.31 -3.92
C TYR A 171 15.95 16.18 -3.64
N VAL A 172 15.50 14.93 -3.64
CA VAL A 172 16.37 13.76 -3.36
C VAL A 172 17.46 13.57 -4.43
N GLN A 173 17.21 13.93 -5.69
CA GLN A 173 18.22 13.87 -6.76
C GLN A 173 19.39 14.83 -6.54
N ASN A 174 19.19 15.87 -5.73
CA ASN A 174 20.24 16.83 -5.36
C ASN A 174 20.95 16.45 -4.04
N MET A 175 20.63 15.29 -3.44
CA MET A 175 21.28 14.79 -2.23
C MET A 175 22.29 13.69 -2.57
N THR A 176 23.31 13.58 -1.74
CA THR A 176 24.11 12.35 -1.64
C THR A 176 23.32 11.25 -0.91
N LEU A 177 23.77 10.00 -1.06
CA LEU A 177 23.17 8.87 -0.34
C LEU A 177 23.23 9.06 1.18
N ASP A 178 24.33 9.60 1.70
CA ASP A 178 24.53 9.78 3.14
C ASP A 178 23.60 10.86 3.71
N GLU A 179 23.43 11.98 3.00
CA GLU A 179 22.49 13.04 3.37
C GLU A 179 21.04 12.50 3.40
N TYR A 180 20.65 11.76 2.34
CA TYR A 180 19.34 11.11 2.28
C TYR A 180 19.14 10.12 3.45
N ALA A 181 20.17 9.31 3.74
CA ALA A 181 20.09 8.33 4.81
C ALA A 181 19.89 9.00 6.18
N VAL A 182 20.62 10.07 6.48
CA VAL A 182 20.47 10.82 7.73
C VAL A 182 19.06 11.40 7.84
N GLU A 183 18.56 12.05 6.80
CA GLU A 183 17.24 12.69 6.81
C GLU A 183 16.09 11.70 7.01
N ILE A 184 16.11 10.57 6.29
CA ILE A 184 15.01 9.59 6.31
C ILE A 184 15.11 8.61 7.48
N SER A 185 16.28 8.51 8.13
CA SER A 185 16.51 7.53 9.20
C SER A 185 15.51 7.66 10.37
N GLN A 186 15.10 8.88 10.71
CA GLN A 186 14.19 9.12 11.83
C GLN A 186 12.77 8.63 11.52
N ASP A 187 12.19 8.94 10.35
CA ASP A 187 10.89 8.40 9.93
C ASP A 187 10.92 6.87 9.83
N LEU A 188 12.01 6.29 9.31
CA LEU A 188 12.17 4.84 9.27
C LEU A 188 12.21 4.22 10.67
N ARG A 189 12.95 4.84 11.60
CA ARG A 189 13.02 4.40 13.00
C ARG A 189 11.65 4.43 13.67
N GLU A 190 10.89 5.50 13.50
CA GLU A 190 9.56 5.65 14.08
C GLU A 190 8.62 4.55 13.57
N ARG A 191 8.66 4.23 12.27
CA ARG A 191 7.87 3.12 11.70
C ARG A 191 8.24 1.76 12.28
N LEU A 192 9.54 1.50 12.44
CA LEU A 192 10.03 0.27 13.07
C LEU A 192 9.58 0.19 14.54
N GLN A 193 9.62 1.30 15.27
CA GLN A 193 9.14 1.37 16.67
C GLN A 193 7.65 1.07 16.78
N LYS A 194 6.82 1.54 15.83
CA LYS A 194 5.40 1.18 15.79
C LYS A 194 5.19 -0.33 15.65
N TYR A 195 5.98 -1.01 14.83
CA TYR A 195 5.91 -2.49 14.74
C TYR A 195 6.36 -3.18 16.02
N LEU A 196 7.44 -2.72 16.66
CA LEU A 196 7.89 -3.26 17.94
C LEU A 196 6.84 -3.10 19.04
N ALA A 197 6.16 -1.95 19.08
CA ALA A 197 5.08 -1.71 20.05
C ALA A 197 3.92 -2.70 19.85
N VAL A 198 3.55 -2.98 18.60
CA VAL A 198 2.47 -3.93 18.28
C VAL A 198 2.86 -5.36 18.63
N THR A 199 4.08 -5.81 18.30
CA THR A 199 4.51 -7.18 18.61
C THR A 199 4.72 -7.41 20.10
N ALA A 200 4.98 -6.36 20.89
CA ALA A 200 5.00 -6.44 22.35
C ALA A 200 3.59 -6.70 22.94
N VAL A 201 2.53 -6.13 22.35
CA VAL A 201 1.14 -6.31 22.80
C VAL A 201 0.52 -7.60 22.24
N TYR A 202 0.91 -7.99 21.02
CA TYR A 202 0.41 -9.17 20.33
C TYR A 202 1.59 -10.08 19.95
N PRO A 203 2.16 -10.86 20.89
CA PRO A 203 3.34 -11.69 20.65
C PRO A 203 3.16 -12.74 19.54
N GLN A 204 1.92 -13.12 19.25
CA GLN A 204 1.56 -14.03 18.17
C GLN A 204 1.72 -13.45 16.76
N ILE A 205 2.03 -12.15 16.63
CA ILE A 205 2.25 -11.47 15.35
C ILE A 205 3.71 -11.64 14.84
N CYS A 206 4.55 -12.41 15.55
CA CYS A 206 5.91 -12.77 15.14
C CYS A 206 5.99 -14.00 14.23
#